data_AF-A0A0P1P155-F1
#
_entry.id   AF-A0A0P1P155-F1
#
_cell.length_a   1.000
_cell.length_b   1.000
_cell.length_c   1.000
_cell.angle_alpha   90.00
_cell.angle_beta   90.00
_cell.angle_gamma   90.00
#
_symmetry.space_group_name_H-M   'P 1'
#
loop_
_entity.id
_entity.type
_entity.pdbx_description
1 polymer ?
#
loop_
_entity_poly.entity_id
_entity_poly.type
_entity_poly.pdbx_seq_one_letter_code
_entity_poly.pdbx_strand_id
1 'polypeptide(L)'
;MIISRTGYTGELGFELYFDAKPELCRKVWTAVMEAGKEFGIAPVGLGARDTLRTEMGYMLYGNDIDQTTNPLEAGLDWIVKFDKGDFIGKESLL
;
A
#
# COMPACT_ATOMS: atom_id res chain seq x y z
N MET A 1 6.99 -16.97 4.92
CA MET A 1 7.17 -15.85 3.97
C MET A 1 5.90 -15.72 3.19
N ILE A 2 5.36 -14.51 3.09
CA ILE A 2 4.20 -14.16 2.29
C ILE A 2 4.67 -13.20 1.21
N ILE A 3 4.25 -13.43 -0.02
CA ILE A 3 4.53 -12.57 -1.16
C ILE A 3 3.17 -12.09 -1.65
N SER A 4 2.92 -10.79 -1.57
CA SER A 4 1.67 -10.18 -2.02
C SER A 4 1.94 -9.37 -3.28
N ARG A 5 1.13 -9.59 -4.32
CA ARG A 5 1.19 -8.79 -5.56
C ARG A 5 0.40 -7.49 -5.37
N THR A 6 0.90 -6.68 -4.46
CA THR A 6 0.37 -5.39 -4.03
C THR A 6 1.51 -4.39 -3.93
N GLY A 7 1.18 -3.12 -3.78
CA GLY A 7 2.14 -2.04 -3.63
C GLY A 7 1.44 -0.69 -3.69
N TYR A 8 2.10 0.32 -3.13
CA TYR A 8 1.51 1.65 -2.98
C TYR A 8 2.07 2.69 -3.98
N THR A 9 2.80 2.23 -5.00
CA THR A 9 3.38 3.09 -6.05
C THR A 9 2.61 3.06 -7.37
N GLY A 10 1.66 2.13 -7.54
CA GLY A 10 0.97 1.89 -8.82
C GLY A 10 1.76 1.04 -9.82
N GLU A 11 3.03 0.77 -9.53
CA GLU A 11 3.93 0.02 -10.40
C GLU A 11 3.84 -1.49 -10.20
N LEU A 12 4.37 -2.24 -11.16
CA LEU A 12 4.58 -3.68 -11.01
C LEU A 12 5.53 -3.96 -9.84
N GLY A 13 5.09 -4.77 -8.88
CA GLY A 13 5.92 -5.15 -7.75
C GLY A 13 5.23 -6.14 -6.82
N PHE A 14 5.92 -6.42 -5.72
CA PHE A 14 5.44 -7.26 -4.64
C PHE A 14 5.82 -6.68 -3.29
N GLU A 15 4.98 -6.92 -2.30
CA GLU A 15 5.30 -6.74 -0.89
C GLU A 15 5.77 -8.08 -0.30
N LEU A 16 6.96 -8.07 0.32
CA LEU A 16 7.58 -9.25 0.92
C LEU A 16 7.43 -9.18 2.45
N TYR A 17 6.69 -10.13 3.02
CA TYR A 17 6.52 -10.25 4.46
C TYR A 17 7.17 -11.53 4.98
N PHE A 18 8.02 -11.39 5.98
CA PHE A 18 8.75 -12.50 6.59
C PHE A 18 9.14 -12.17 8.04
N ASP A 19 9.67 -13.17 8.75
CA ASP A 19 10.06 -13.06 10.15
C ASP A 19 11.13 -11.95 10.33
N ALA A 20 10.92 -11.06 11.31
CA ALA A 20 11.76 -9.89 11.58
C ALA A 20 13.11 -10.21 12.24
N LYS A 21 13.57 -11.47 12.19
CA LYS A 21 14.93 -11.87 12.59
C LYS A 21 15.97 -11.07 11.81
N PRO A 22 16.90 -10.35 12.47
CA PRO A 22 17.87 -9.49 11.80
C PRO A 22 18.66 -10.17 10.68
N GLU A 23 19.09 -11.41 10.90
CA GLU A 23 19.83 -12.18 9.88
C GLU A 23 18.98 -12.50 8.64
N LEU A 24 17.69 -12.77 8.84
CA LEU A 24 16.78 -13.01 7.72
C LEU A 24 16.52 -11.71 6.95
N CYS A 25 16.28 -10.60 7.66
CA CYS A 25 16.11 -9.28 7.03
C CYS A 25 17.31 -8.89 6.17
N ARG A 26 18.53 -9.02 6.70
CA ARG A 26 19.76 -8.76 5.93
C ARG A 26 19.87 -9.69 4.73
N LYS A 27 19.63 -10.99 4.92
CA LYS A 27 19.71 -11.98 3.85
C LYS A 27 18.75 -11.67 2.70
N VAL A 28 17.49 -11.35 3.00
CA VAL A 28 16.48 -11.03 1.98
C VAL A 28 16.85 -9.73 1.26
N TRP A 29 17.20 -8.68 2.01
CA TRP A 29 17.62 -7.41 1.42
C TRP A 29 18.80 -7.57 0.47
N THR A 30 19.88 -8.22 0.93
CA THR A 30 21.08 -8.46 0.12
C THR A 30 20.77 -9.28 -1.12
N ALA A 31 19.94 -10.33 -1.00
CA ALA A 31 19.58 -11.17 -2.13
C ALA A 31 18.80 -10.40 -3.20
N VAL A 32 17.83 -9.56 -2.82
CA VAL A 32 17.06 -8.71 -3.75
C VAL A 32 17.96 -7.67 -4.42
N MET A 33 18.81 -6.99 -3.64
CA MET A 33 19.72 -5.99 -4.19
C MET A 33 20.74 -6.60 -5.14
N GLU A 34 21.27 -7.79 -4.84
CA GLU A 34 22.21 -8.50 -5.73
C GLU A 34 21.56 -8.90 -7.04
N ALA A 35 20.39 -9.54 -6.98
CA ALA A 35 19.64 -9.96 -8.16
C ALA A 35 19.19 -8.75 -9.01
N GLY A 36 18.88 -7.63 -8.37
CA GLY A 36 18.45 -6.42 -9.05
C GLY A 36 19.57 -5.61 -9.73
N LYS A 37 20.86 -5.92 -9.50
CA LYS A 37 21.99 -5.13 -10.03
C LYS A 37 21.98 -5.02 -11.54
N GLU A 38 21.66 -6.11 -12.24
CA GLU A 38 21.61 -6.12 -13.71
C GLU A 38 20.49 -5.21 -14.26
N PHE A 39 19.48 -4.89 -13.44
CA PHE A 39 18.36 -4.00 -13.76
C PHE A 39 18.53 -2.58 -13.21
N GLY A 40 19.67 -2.27 -12.57
CA GLY A 40 19.91 -0.95 -11.98
C GLY A 40 19.08 -0.66 -10.73
N ILE A 41 18.76 -1.69 -9.93
CA ILE A 41 17.99 -1.53 -8.68
C ILE A 41 18.64 -0.50 -7.75
N ALA A 42 17.82 0.32 -7.12
CA ALA A 42 18.25 1.29 -6.10
C ALA A 42 17.27 1.31 -4.92
N PRO A 43 17.75 1.55 -3.69
CA PRO A 43 16.87 1.79 -2.56
C PRO A 43 16.09 3.09 -2.79
N VAL A 44 14.81 3.07 -2.45
CA VAL A 44 13.91 4.22 -2.58
C VAL A 44 13.27 4.54 -1.23
N GLY A 45 13.20 5.84 -0.90
CA GLY A 45 12.65 6.34 0.35
C GLY A 45 11.18 6.73 0.26
N LEU A 46 10.63 7.17 1.40
CA LEU A 46 9.22 7.53 1.54
C LEU A 46 8.79 8.69 0.63
N GLY A 47 9.64 9.71 0.44
CA GLY A 47 9.29 10.89 -0.37
C GLY A 47 8.96 10.55 -1.82
N ALA A 48 9.74 9.65 -2.44
CA ALA A 48 9.44 9.20 -3.81
C ALA A 48 8.15 8.36 -3.86
N ARG A 49 7.91 7.50 -2.86
CA ARG A 49 6.65 6.76 -2.75
C ARG A 49 5.45 7.71 -2.60
N ASP A 50 5.59 8.82 -1.86
CA ASP A 50 4.51 9.78 -1.65
C ASP A 50 4.15 10.54 -2.94
N THR A 51 5.12 10.80 -3.81
CA THR A 51 4.85 11.29 -5.16
C THR A 51 4.08 10.25 -5.97
N LEU A 52 4.59 9.03 -6.08
CA LEU A 52 4.01 7.97 -6.92
C LEU A 52 2.58 7.61 -6.50
N ARG A 53 2.33 7.45 -5.19
CA ARG A 53 0.98 7.15 -4.68
C ARG A 53 -0.01 8.27 -5.00
N THR A 54 0.46 9.53 -5.01
CA THR A 54 -0.38 10.69 -5.33
C THR A 54 -0.73 10.70 -6.82
N GLU A 55 0.21 10.38 -7.70
CA GLU A 55 -0.04 10.24 -9.15
C GLU A 55 -1.09 9.17 -9.45
N MET A 56 -1.15 8.13 -8.63
CA MET A 56 -2.17 7.06 -8.72
C MET A 56 -3.50 7.38 -8.04
N GLY A 57 -3.61 8.51 -7.34
CA GLY A 57 -4.79 8.87 -6.56
C GLY A 57 -5.02 7.98 -5.33
N TYR A 58 -3.98 7.35 -4.79
CA TYR A 58 -4.09 6.54 -3.58
C TYR A 58 -4.13 7.43 -2.33
N MET A 59 -5.18 7.21 -1.53
CA MET A 59 -5.45 8.00 -0.32
C MET A 59 -4.55 7.58 0.84
N LEU A 60 -3.94 8.56 1.49
CA LEU A 60 -3.14 8.45 2.69
C LEU A 60 -3.96 8.94 3.90
N TYR A 61 -4.24 8.03 4.82
CA TYR A 61 -4.94 8.38 6.06
C TYR A 61 -4.14 9.38 6.91
N GLY A 62 -4.79 10.44 7.37
CA GLY A 62 -4.20 11.56 8.07
C GLY A 62 -3.67 12.69 7.16
N ASN A 63 -3.70 12.50 5.83
CA ASN A 63 -3.37 13.53 4.85
C ASN A 63 -4.54 13.83 3.91
N ASP A 64 -5.06 12.80 3.24
CA ASP A 64 -6.13 12.97 2.24
C ASP A 64 -7.51 12.60 2.79
N ILE A 65 -7.54 11.67 3.74
CA ILE A 65 -8.75 11.20 4.42
C ILE A 65 -8.48 11.08 5.92
N ASP A 66 -9.49 11.33 6.74
CA ASP A 66 -9.43 11.11 8.19
C ASP A 66 -10.83 10.80 8.75
N GLN A 67 -11.03 10.95 10.07
CA GLN A 67 -12.31 10.68 10.73
C GLN A 67 -13.42 11.67 10.34
N THR A 68 -13.07 12.79 9.72
CA THR A 68 -14.01 13.82 9.25
C THR A 68 -14.44 13.59 7.80
N THR A 69 -13.80 12.64 7.11
CA THR A 69 -14.08 12.31 5.71
C THR A 69 -14.74 10.93 5.60
N ASN A 70 -15.93 10.86 4.99
CA ASN A 70 -16.61 9.62 4.68
C ASN A 70 -16.12 9.03 3.34
N PRO A 71 -16.23 7.71 3.10
CA PRO A 71 -15.69 7.10 1.90
C PRO A 71 -16.37 7.57 0.60
N LEU A 72 -17.61 8.05 0.63
CA LEU A 72 -18.29 8.51 -0.58
C LEU A 72 -17.78 9.87 -1.04
N GLU A 73 -17.57 10.81 -0.12
CA GLU A 73 -17.00 12.12 -0.48
C GLU A 73 -15.52 12.03 -0.87
N ALA A 74 -14.82 11.01 -0.39
CA ALA A 74 -13.45 10.69 -0.80
C ALA A 74 -13.36 9.98 -2.18
N GLY A 75 -14.48 9.70 -2.86
CA GLY A 75 -14.47 8.95 -4.12
C GLY A 75 -14.05 7.48 -3.97
N LEU A 76 -14.27 6.91 -2.78
CA LEU A 76 -13.96 5.52 -2.41
C LEU A 76 -15.22 4.65 -2.33
N ASP A 77 -16.30 5.02 -3.01
CA ASP A 77 -17.54 4.25 -3.09
C ASP A 77 -17.31 2.84 -3.64
N TRP A 78 -16.35 2.67 -4.54
CA TRP A 78 -15.97 1.39 -5.14
C TRP A 78 -15.45 0.33 -4.14
N ILE A 79 -15.00 0.73 -2.95
CA ILE A 79 -14.62 -0.20 -1.86
C ILE A 79 -15.71 -0.36 -0.79
N VAL A 80 -16.84 0.36 -0.90
CA VAL A 80 -17.96 0.27 0.04
C VAL A 80 -18.98 -0.76 -0.48
N LYS A 81 -18.92 -1.96 0.09
CA LYS A 81 -19.84 -3.05 -0.27
C LYS A 81 -21.16 -2.94 0.52
N PHE A 82 -22.14 -2.20 0.00
CA PHE A 82 -23.45 -1.96 0.64
C PHE A 82 -24.32 -3.23 0.79
N ASP A 83 -24.12 -4.22 -0.07
CA ASP A 83 -24.89 -5.47 -0.12
C ASP A 83 -24.32 -6.58 0.78
N LYS A 84 -23.22 -6.36 1.51
CA LYS A 84 -22.60 -7.39 2.38
C LYS A 84 -23.37 -7.72 3.67
N GLY A 85 -24.58 -7.18 3.83
CA GLY A 85 -25.30 -7.17 5.10
C GLY A 85 -24.96 -5.92 5.92
N ASP A 86 -25.03 -6.03 7.24
CA ASP A 86 -24.78 -4.89 8.14
C ASP A 86 -23.30 -4.70 8.45
N PHE A 87 -22.91 -3.43 8.56
CA PHE A 87 -21.57 -3.02 8.95
C PHE A 87 -21.59 -1.67 9.66
N ILE A 88 -20.54 -1.40 10.44
CA ILE A 88 -20.38 -0.15 11.17
C ILE A 88 -20.41 1.03 10.19
N GLY A 89 -21.34 1.95 10.41
CA GLY A 89 -21.51 3.17 9.60
C GLY A 89 -22.42 3.03 8.37
N LYS A 90 -23.02 1.85 8.11
CA LYS A 90 -23.89 1.64 6.94
C LYS A 90 -25.06 2.63 6.88
N GLU A 91 -25.82 2.75 7.97
CA GLU A 91 -27.00 3.65 8.02
C GLU A 91 -26.62 5.12 7.81
N SER A 92 -25.42 5.53 8.22
CA SER A 92 -24.92 6.90 8.01
C SER A 92 -24.50 7.20 6.57
N LEU A 93 -24.32 6.17 5.73
CA LEU A 93 -23.88 6.30 4.34
C LEU A 93 -25.00 6.12 3.31
N LEU A 94 -26.22 5.79 3.75
CA LEU A 94 -27.43 5.61 2.93
C LEU A 94 -28.30 6.88 3.00
#